data_AF-A0A6I0K779-F1
#
_entry.id   AF-A0A6I0K779-F1
#
_cell.length_a   1.000
_cell.length_b   1.000
_cell.length_c   1.000
_cell.angle_alpha   90.00
_cell.angle_beta   90.00
_cell.angle_gamma   90.00
#
_symmetry.space_group_name_H-M   'P 1'
#
loop_
_entity.id
_entity.type
_entity.pdbx_description
1 polymer ?
#
loop_
_entity_poly.entity_id
_entity_poly.type
_entity_poly.pdbx_seq_one_letter_code
_entity_poly.pdbx_strand_id
1 'polypeptide(L)'
;MTKETHEVYGDKGGGLCTTKEYTYAPDYHKLVSEVKETASDGSGIVTKYYYPHDYTSTANAALQTMKDKHILLPVDVRSYKGGRLVSGEQTKYNAYGQPETAYRAETTAAEIAFNGNAPFTFTPYLWRTYDANRLLVSEETRENGLKYTYLWSYGNQYPVARIEGADYSDVTGWLSSASVGLPNTLTRPSDIESRLASIRNALASKDVLVTTYTYLPQVGMTGMTDANGKTTGYVYD
;
A
#
# COMPACT_ATOMS: atom_id res chain seq x y z
N MET A 1 8.35 -20.49 -14.45
CA MET A 1 9.12 -21.32 -13.51
C MET A 1 8.14 -21.86 -12.49
N THR A 2 7.95 -23.16 -12.36
CA THR A 2 6.87 -23.73 -11.52
C THR A 2 7.34 -24.14 -10.13
N LYS A 3 8.66 -24.11 -9.88
CA LYS A 3 9.27 -24.52 -8.61
C LYS A 3 10.57 -23.79 -8.35
N GLU A 4 10.81 -23.43 -7.09
CA GLU A 4 12.07 -22.90 -6.57
C GLU A 4 12.45 -23.68 -5.29
N THR A 5 13.75 -23.84 -5.03
CA THR A 5 14.25 -24.51 -3.82
C THR A 5 15.41 -23.70 -3.26
N HIS A 6 15.33 -23.37 -1.97
CA HIS A 6 16.35 -22.65 -1.24
C HIS A 6 16.88 -23.52 -0.10
N GLU A 7 18.20 -23.65 -0.01
CA GLU A 7 18.87 -24.46 1.00
C GLU A 7 19.84 -23.60 1.81
N VAL A 8 19.75 -23.68 3.14
CA VAL A 8 20.64 -23.03 4.08
C VAL A 8 21.33 -24.11 4.90
N TYR A 9 22.66 -24.11 4.90
CA TYR A 9 23.46 -25.07 5.65
C TYR A 9 23.95 -24.43 6.94
N GLY A 10 23.72 -25.09 8.08
CA GLY A 10 24.29 -24.68 9.36
C GLY A 10 25.72 -25.21 9.54
N ASP A 11 26.48 -24.57 10.44
CA ASP A 11 27.90 -24.89 10.73
C ASP A 11 28.17 -26.34 11.16
N LYS A 12 27.13 -27.13 11.49
CA LYS A 12 27.21 -28.55 11.86
C LYS A 12 26.68 -29.51 10.78
N GLY A 13 26.51 -29.06 9.54
CA GLY A 13 26.13 -29.90 8.40
C GLY A 13 24.64 -30.24 8.29
N GLY A 14 23.79 -29.72 9.17
CA GLY A 14 22.33 -29.78 9.01
C GLY A 14 21.87 -28.74 7.99
N GLY A 15 21.14 -29.18 6.95
CA GLY A 15 20.53 -28.30 5.97
C GLY A 15 19.06 -28.01 6.30
N LEU A 16 18.67 -26.74 6.24
CA LEU A 16 17.27 -26.31 6.14
C LEU A 16 16.96 -26.06 4.67
N CYS A 17 15.87 -26.63 4.20
CA CYS A 17 15.39 -26.53 2.83
C CYS A 17 13.98 -25.96 2.83
N THR A 18 13.75 -25.00 1.97
CA THR A 18 12.42 -24.45 1.67
C THR A 18 12.15 -24.62 0.19
N THR A 19 11.05 -25.28 -0.13
CA THR A 19 10.57 -25.45 -1.50
C THR A 19 9.36 -24.58 -1.73
N LYS A 20 9.33 -23.84 -2.84
CA LYS A 20 8.15 -23.10 -3.33
C LYS A 20 7.67 -23.71 -4.64
N GLU A 21 6.37 -24.00 -4.70
CA GLU A 21 5.69 -24.48 -5.91
C GLU A 21 4.65 -23.44 -6.33
N TYR A 22 4.62 -23.12 -7.63
CA TYR A 22 3.77 -22.08 -8.18
C TYR A 22 2.71 -22.68 -9.11
N THR A 23 1.45 -22.35 -8.84
CA THR A 23 0.33 -22.60 -9.74
C THR A 23 -0.11 -21.29 -10.36
N TYR A 24 -0.44 -21.32 -11.64
CA TYR A 24 -0.78 -20.14 -12.43
C TYR A 24 -2.22 -20.23 -12.94
N ALA A 25 -2.93 -19.10 -12.92
CA ALA A 25 -4.25 -18.96 -13.51
C ALA A 25 -4.16 -19.19 -15.04
N PRO A 26 -4.88 -20.19 -15.60
CA PRO A 26 -4.69 -20.59 -16.99
C PRO A 26 -5.13 -19.52 -17.99
N ASP A 27 -6.17 -18.74 -17.66
CA ASP A 27 -6.88 -17.89 -18.61
C ASP A 27 -6.57 -16.39 -18.47
N TYR A 28 -5.74 -15.99 -17.50
CA TYR A 28 -5.55 -14.58 -17.12
C TYR A 28 -4.06 -14.23 -16.93
N HIS A 29 -3.38 -13.91 -18.04
CA HIS A 29 -1.97 -13.46 -18.07
C HIS A 29 -0.96 -14.37 -17.36
N LYS A 30 -1.33 -15.64 -17.07
CA LYS A 30 -0.53 -16.56 -16.25
C LYS A 30 -0.13 -15.93 -14.91
N LEU A 31 -1.05 -15.21 -14.26
CA LEU A 31 -0.85 -14.73 -12.90
C LEU A 31 -0.74 -15.89 -11.92
N VAL A 32 0.08 -15.76 -10.88
CA VAL A 32 0.24 -16.78 -9.84
C VAL A 32 -1.06 -16.89 -9.05
N SER A 33 -1.76 -18.02 -9.10
CA SER A 33 -2.99 -18.26 -8.34
C SER A 33 -2.74 -18.95 -7.01
N GLU A 34 -1.63 -19.71 -6.90
CA GLU A 34 -1.24 -20.37 -5.66
C GLU A 34 0.28 -20.46 -5.53
N VAL A 35 0.79 -20.25 -4.32
CA VAL A 35 2.15 -20.57 -3.90
C VAL A 35 2.06 -21.55 -2.75
N LYS A 36 2.68 -22.71 -2.89
CA LYS A 36 2.86 -23.67 -1.81
C LYS A 36 4.30 -23.66 -1.35
N GLU A 37 4.52 -23.23 -0.12
CA GLU A 37 5.81 -23.22 0.54
C GLU A 37 5.89 -24.39 1.52
N THR A 38 6.93 -25.21 1.43
CA THR A 38 7.16 -26.38 2.30
C THR A 38 8.57 -26.33 2.88
N ALA A 39 8.67 -26.41 4.20
CA ALA A 39 9.94 -26.46 4.94
C ALA A 39 10.42 -27.91 5.14
N SER A 40 11.67 -28.10 5.56
CA SER A 40 12.28 -29.42 5.81
C SER A 40 11.56 -30.30 6.82
N ASP A 41 10.81 -29.71 7.76
CA ASP A 41 10.01 -30.45 8.75
C ASP A 41 8.66 -30.93 8.19
N GLY A 42 8.40 -30.70 6.90
CA GLY A 42 7.14 -31.02 6.22
C GLY A 42 6.02 -30.03 6.51
N SER A 43 6.24 -29.02 7.35
CA SER A 43 5.27 -27.94 7.54
C SER A 43 5.21 -27.07 6.30
N GLY A 44 4.05 -26.50 6.01
CA GLY A 44 3.88 -25.69 4.83
C GLY A 44 2.79 -24.64 4.96
N ILE A 45 2.93 -23.61 4.13
CA ILE A 45 1.97 -22.53 3.95
C ILE A 45 1.51 -22.57 2.50
N VAL A 46 0.20 -22.53 2.30
CA VAL A 46 -0.41 -22.35 0.97
C VAL A 46 -0.97 -20.95 0.90
N THR A 47 -0.46 -20.14 -0.01
CA THR A 47 -0.97 -18.79 -0.29
C THR A 47 -1.73 -18.80 -1.60
N LYS A 48 -3.01 -18.43 -1.55
CA LYS A 48 -3.89 -18.30 -2.72
C LYS A 48 -4.12 -16.83 -3.04
N TYR A 49 -4.18 -16.54 -4.34
CA TYR A 49 -4.40 -15.20 -4.89
C TYR A 49 -5.66 -15.21 -5.74
N TYR A 50 -6.56 -14.28 -5.46
CA TYR A 50 -7.77 -14.08 -6.26
C TYR A 50 -7.73 -12.70 -6.89
N TYR A 51 -7.89 -12.68 -8.20
CA TYR A 51 -7.80 -11.51 -9.07
C TYR A 51 -9.19 -11.06 -9.50
N PRO A 52 -9.33 -9.86 -10.11
CA PRO A 52 -10.63 -9.37 -10.55
C PRO A 52 -11.41 -10.37 -11.42
N HIS A 53 -10.73 -11.17 -12.25
CA HIS A 53 -11.34 -12.17 -13.12
C HIS A 53 -11.97 -13.36 -12.39
N ASP A 54 -11.55 -13.66 -11.15
CA ASP A 54 -12.12 -14.73 -10.32
C ASP A 54 -13.49 -14.34 -9.72
N TYR A 55 -13.90 -13.07 -9.87
CA TYR A 55 -15.19 -12.56 -9.40
C TYR A 55 -16.20 -12.45 -10.53
N THR A 56 -17.46 -12.75 -10.20
CA THR A 56 -18.59 -12.56 -11.11
C THR A 56 -18.82 -11.06 -11.34
N SER A 57 -18.93 -10.66 -12.61
CA SER A 57 -18.82 -9.26 -13.06
C SER A 57 -19.88 -8.30 -12.54
N THR A 58 -20.98 -8.79 -11.96
CA THR A 58 -22.16 -7.98 -11.62
C THR A 58 -22.07 -7.27 -10.27
N ALA A 59 -21.11 -7.63 -9.40
CA ALA A 59 -21.10 -7.11 -8.03
C ALA A 59 -20.34 -5.78 -7.84
N ASN A 60 -19.44 -5.37 -8.77
CA ASN A 60 -18.58 -4.21 -8.53
C ASN A 60 -17.97 -3.58 -9.80
N ALA A 61 -18.35 -2.32 -10.12
CA ALA A 61 -17.81 -1.55 -11.25
C ALA A 61 -16.28 -1.32 -11.19
N ALA A 62 -15.70 -1.30 -9.99
CA ALA A 62 -14.25 -1.20 -9.82
C ALA A 62 -13.51 -2.44 -10.34
N LEU A 63 -14.06 -3.64 -10.11
CA LEU A 63 -13.47 -4.88 -10.61
C LEU A 63 -13.49 -4.93 -12.14
N GLN A 64 -14.56 -4.43 -12.77
CA GLN A 64 -14.59 -4.30 -14.23
C GLN A 64 -13.52 -3.31 -14.73
N THR A 65 -13.37 -2.17 -14.06
CA THR A 65 -12.32 -1.19 -14.38
C THR A 65 -10.93 -1.81 -14.29
N MET A 66 -10.67 -2.63 -13.26
CA MET A 66 -9.40 -3.34 -13.13
C MET A 66 -9.15 -4.32 -14.28
N LYS A 67 -10.17 -5.05 -14.74
CA LYS A 67 -10.09 -5.94 -15.91
C LYS A 67 -9.75 -5.13 -17.17
N ASP A 68 -10.54 -4.09 -17.45
CA ASP A 68 -10.41 -3.29 -18.68
C ASP A 68 -9.07 -2.55 -18.77
N LYS A 69 -8.55 -2.09 -17.62
CA LYS A 69 -7.26 -1.40 -17.52
C LYS A 69 -6.07 -2.34 -17.29
N HIS A 70 -6.27 -3.65 -17.31
CA HIS A 70 -5.22 -4.64 -17.06
C HIS A 70 -4.48 -4.41 -15.72
N ILE A 71 -5.23 -4.07 -14.67
CA ILE A 71 -4.68 -3.96 -13.31
C ILE A 71 -4.55 -5.37 -12.75
N LEU A 72 -3.32 -5.88 -12.73
CA LEU A 72 -2.99 -7.28 -12.38
C LEU A 72 -2.76 -7.51 -10.87
N LEU A 73 -3.31 -6.64 -10.02
CA LEU A 73 -3.20 -6.75 -8.57
C LEU A 73 -4.29 -7.69 -8.02
N PRO A 74 -3.98 -8.53 -7.02
CA PRO A 74 -4.97 -9.35 -6.36
C PRO A 74 -5.98 -8.49 -5.59
N VAL A 75 -7.20 -8.99 -5.48
CA VAL A 75 -8.29 -8.43 -4.68
C VAL A 75 -8.35 -9.12 -3.32
N ASP A 76 -7.97 -10.40 -3.25
CA ASP A 76 -7.99 -11.21 -2.04
C ASP A 76 -6.76 -12.14 -2.04
N VAL A 77 -6.01 -12.13 -0.94
CA VAL A 77 -4.84 -12.96 -0.71
C VAL A 77 -5.02 -13.70 0.60
N ARG A 78 -4.91 -15.04 0.57
CA ARG A 78 -5.17 -15.88 1.74
C ARG A 78 -4.05 -16.88 1.93
N SER A 79 -3.53 -16.97 3.15
CA SER A 79 -2.51 -17.94 3.52
C SER A 79 -3.06 -18.95 4.52
N TYR A 80 -2.80 -20.23 4.26
CA TYR A 80 -3.30 -21.36 5.05
C TYR A 80 -2.15 -22.22 5.56
N LYS A 81 -2.22 -22.64 6.83
CA LYS A 81 -1.31 -23.62 7.44
C LYS A 81 -2.14 -24.80 7.96
N GLY A 82 -1.89 -26.00 7.43
CA GLY A 82 -2.67 -27.19 7.78
C GLY A 82 -4.17 -27.03 7.55
N GLY A 83 -4.56 -26.33 6.48
CA GLY A 83 -5.97 -26.05 6.13
C GLY A 83 -6.64 -24.93 6.95
N ARG A 84 -5.96 -24.33 7.92
CA ARG A 84 -6.49 -23.18 8.69
C ARG A 84 -5.97 -21.87 8.12
N LEU A 85 -6.82 -20.87 8.01
CA LEU A 85 -6.44 -19.52 7.60
C LEU A 85 -5.53 -18.90 8.67
N VAL A 86 -4.33 -18.46 8.29
CA VAL A 86 -3.36 -17.80 9.17
C VAL A 86 -3.10 -16.34 8.80
N SER A 87 -3.43 -15.96 7.55
CA SER A 87 -3.45 -14.57 7.11
C SER A 87 -4.46 -14.42 5.98
N GLY A 88 -5.15 -13.29 5.92
CA GLY A 88 -6.07 -12.95 4.85
C GLY A 88 -6.12 -11.45 4.67
N GLU A 89 -5.95 -10.98 3.45
CA GLU A 89 -6.03 -9.57 3.08
C GLU A 89 -6.96 -9.39 1.89
N GLN A 90 -7.86 -8.42 1.97
CA GLN A 90 -8.71 -8.02 0.84
C GLN A 90 -8.50 -6.53 0.55
N THR A 91 -8.51 -6.15 -0.72
CA THR A 91 -8.44 -4.75 -1.14
C THR A 91 -9.66 -4.40 -1.97
N LYS A 92 -10.46 -3.46 -1.48
CA LYS A 92 -11.51 -2.82 -2.27
C LYS A 92 -10.89 -1.69 -3.07
N TYR A 93 -11.24 -1.64 -4.36
CA TYR A 93 -10.80 -0.61 -5.28
C TYR A 93 -11.96 0.34 -5.63
N ASN A 94 -11.64 1.58 -5.97
CA ASN A 94 -12.59 2.56 -6.47
C ASN A 94 -12.82 2.41 -7.99
N ALA A 95 -13.73 3.20 -8.56
CA ALA A 95 -14.06 3.20 -9.99
C ALA A 95 -12.90 3.60 -10.92
N TYR A 96 -11.74 4.03 -10.39
CA TYR A 96 -10.54 4.33 -11.18
C TYR A 96 -9.53 3.18 -11.14
N GLY A 97 -9.77 2.15 -10.32
CA GLY A 97 -8.86 1.04 -10.08
C GLY A 97 -7.83 1.32 -8.98
N GLN A 98 -8.10 2.29 -8.09
CA GLN A 98 -7.19 2.64 -6.99
C GLN A 98 -7.63 1.97 -5.68
N PRO A 99 -6.70 1.47 -4.84
CA PRO A 99 -7.02 0.90 -3.53
C PRO A 99 -7.74 1.90 -2.63
N GLU A 100 -8.98 1.62 -2.23
CA GLU A 100 -9.83 2.49 -1.41
C GLU A 100 -9.90 2.01 0.05
N THR A 101 -10.05 0.70 0.26
CA THR A 101 -10.15 0.12 1.60
C THR A 101 -9.41 -1.19 1.66
N ALA A 102 -8.55 -1.36 2.66
CA ALA A 102 -7.92 -2.64 2.95
C ALA A 102 -8.64 -3.31 4.13
N TYR A 103 -8.80 -4.62 4.01
CA TYR A 103 -9.42 -5.48 5.02
C TYR A 103 -8.44 -6.57 5.38
N ARG A 104 -8.51 -7.03 6.62
CA ARG A 104 -7.73 -8.19 7.07
C ARG A 104 -8.59 -9.17 7.84
N ALA A 105 -8.23 -10.44 7.72
CA ALA A 105 -8.85 -11.50 8.49
C ALA A 105 -8.51 -11.33 9.99
N GLU A 106 -9.54 -11.20 10.82
CA GLU A 106 -9.41 -11.19 12.29
C GLU A 106 -10.08 -12.46 12.84
N THR A 107 -9.51 -13.62 12.55
CA THR A 107 -10.14 -14.90 12.91
C THR A 107 -9.13 -16.01 13.18
N THR A 108 -9.54 -16.95 14.03
CA THR A 108 -8.90 -18.26 14.25
C THR A 108 -9.71 -19.40 13.61
N ALA A 109 -10.76 -19.06 12.85
CA ALA A 109 -11.69 -20.01 12.24
C ALA A 109 -11.01 -20.98 11.28
N ALA A 110 -11.65 -22.14 11.11
CA ALA A 110 -11.37 -23.02 9.98
C ALA A 110 -11.70 -22.31 8.65
N GLU A 111 -11.19 -22.86 7.55
CA GLU A 111 -11.22 -22.33 6.18
C GLU A 111 -12.39 -21.37 5.89
N ILE A 112 -12.06 -20.10 5.63
CA ILE A 112 -12.98 -19.19 4.95
C ILE A 112 -12.84 -19.49 3.46
N ALA A 113 -13.89 -20.06 2.87
CA ALA A 113 -13.95 -20.32 1.43
C ALA A 113 -13.99 -19.01 0.64
N PHE A 114 -13.44 -19.03 -0.57
CA PHE A 114 -13.56 -17.89 -1.49
C PHE A 114 -15.02 -17.73 -1.95
N ASN A 115 -15.50 -16.49 -1.99
CA ASN A 115 -16.82 -16.17 -2.51
C ASN A 115 -16.69 -15.14 -3.63
N GLY A 116 -16.83 -15.61 -4.87
CA GLY A 116 -16.75 -14.78 -6.08
C GLY A 116 -17.89 -13.77 -6.24
N ASN A 117 -18.93 -13.82 -5.40
CA ASN A 117 -20.08 -12.90 -5.41
C ASN A 117 -20.00 -11.84 -4.31
N ALA A 118 -19.29 -12.12 -3.21
CA ALA A 118 -19.16 -11.23 -2.06
C ALA A 118 -17.66 -11.08 -1.69
N PRO A 119 -16.95 -10.14 -2.31
CA PRO A 119 -15.49 -10.04 -2.21
C PRO A 119 -14.96 -9.59 -0.85
N PHE A 120 -15.74 -8.87 -0.05
CA PHE A 120 -15.26 -8.21 1.18
C PHE A 120 -16.01 -8.77 2.39
N THR A 121 -15.39 -9.71 3.08
CA THR A 121 -15.95 -10.38 4.28
C THR A 121 -15.06 -10.21 5.52
N PHE A 122 -13.87 -9.66 5.34
CA PHE A 122 -12.92 -9.37 6.40
C PHE A 122 -13.20 -8.02 7.06
N THR A 123 -12.46 -7.71 8.13
CA THR A 123 -12.64 -6.46 8.86
C THR A 123 -11.80 -5.35 8.21
N PRO A 124 -12.38 -4.19 7.87
CA PRO A 124 -11.62 -3.06 7.33
C PRO A 124 -10.64 -2.53 8.38
N TYR A 125 -9.46 -2.11 7.94
CA TYR A 125 -8.45 -1.55 8.83
C TYR A 125 -7.73 -0.31 8.29
N LEU A 126 -7.85 -0.03 6.99
CA LEU A 126 -7.23 1.12 6.35
C LEU A 126 -8.18 1.68 5.29
N TRP A 127 -8.44 2.97 5.38
CA TRP A 127 -9.21 3.72 4.38
C TRP A 127 -8.30 4.71 3.67
N ARG A 128 -8.48 4.86 2.36
CA ARG A 128 -7.70 5.76 1.51
C ARG A 128 -8.62 6.70 0.75
N THR A 129 -8.24 7.97 0.68
CA THR A 129 -8.96 8.99 -0.07
C THR A 129 -8.04 9.61 -1.12
N TYR A 130 -8.59 9.81 -2.32
CA TYR A 130 -7.90 10.42 -3.44
C TYR A 130 -8.57 11.72 -3.86
N ASP A 131 -7.79 12.66 -4.35
CA ASP A 131 -8.32 13.91 -4.90
C ASP A 131 -8.83 13.74 -6.35
N ALA A 132 -9.28 14.85 -6.95
CA ALA A 132 -9.73 14.87 -8.34
C ALA A 132 -8.61 14.52 -9.36
N ASN A 133 -7.34 14.73 -8.98
CA ASN A 133 -6.16 14.36 -9.77
C ASN A 133 -5.71 12.91 -9.55
N ARG A 134 -6.45 12.13 -8.74
CA ARG A 134 -6.16 10.73 -8.40
C ARG A 134 -4.93 10.57 -7.52
N LEU A 135 -4.51 11.60 -6.81
CA LEU A 135 -3.42 11.54 -5.84
C LEU A 135 -3.95 11.07 -4.49
N LEU A 136 -3.21 10.19 -3.82
CA LEU A 136 -3.52 9.79 -2.45
C LEU A 136 -3.34 11.02 -1.56
N VAL A 137 -4.39 11.47 -0.88
CA VAL A 137 -4.35 12.66 -0.03
C VAL A 137 -4.58 12.36 1.44
N SER A 138 -5.27 11.25 1.75
CA SER A 138 -5.53 10.85 3.12
C SER A 138 -5.53 9.34 3.29
N GLU A 139 -5.00 8.87 4.41
CA GLU A 139 -5.21 7.53 4.95
C GLU A 139 -5.69 7.60 6.39
N GLU A 140 -6.49 6.61 6.81
CA GLU A 140 -6.94 6.45 8.20
C GLU A 140 -6.82 4.98 8.60
N THR A 141 -6.22 4.71 9.75
CA THR A 141 -6.07 3.36 10.31
C THR A 141 -7.05 3.09 11.43
N ARG A 142 -7.62 1.88 11.49
CA ARG A 142 -8.64 1.50 12.48
C ARG A 142 -8.13 1.44 13.91
N GLU A 143 -6.93 0.90 14.13
CA GLU A 143 -6.43 0.48 15.45
C GLU A 143 -6.28 1.63 16.44
N ASN A 144 -5.88 2.78 15.92
CA ASN A 144 -5.59 3.98 16.69
C ASN A 144 -6.27 5.24 16.11
N GLY A 145 -7.09 5.09 15.06
CA GLY A 145 -7.68 6.23 14.35
C GLY A 145 -6.63 7.17 13.75
N LEU A 146 -5.39 6.70 13.55
CA LEU A 146 -4.31 7.57 13.10
C LEU A 146 -4.56 7.96 11.65
N LYS A 147 -4.56 9.27 11.45
CA LYS A 147 -4.77 9.91 10.16
C LYS A 147 -3.43 10.30 9.57
N TYR A 148 -3.28 10.05 8.27
CA TYR A 148 -2.13 10.47 7.48
C TYR A 148 -2.61 11.34 6.35
N THR A 149 -1.96 12.47 6.17
CA THR A 149 -2.23 13.41 5.08
C THR A 149 -1.00 13.52 4.19
N TYR A 150 -1.23 13.53 2.87
CA TYR A 150 -0.15 13.61 1.88
C TYR A 150 -0.32 14.88 1.04
N LEU A 151 0.76 15.66 0.94
CA LEU A 151 0.84 16.80 0.03
C LEU A 151 1.78 16.49 -1.12
N TRP A 152 1.35 16.80 -2.33
CA TRP A 152 2.08 16.51 -3.55
C TRP A 152 2.71 17.77 -4.13
N SER A 153 3.76 17.60 -4.92
CA SER A 153 4.42 18.68 -5.66
C SER A 153 5.04 18.13 -6.95
N TYR A 154 5.97 18.87 -7.54
CA TYR A 154 6.55 18.58 -8.85
C TYR A 154 5.46 18.45 -9.91
N GLY A 155 4.47 19.36 -9.87
CA GLY A 155 3.30 19.28 -10.74
C GLY A 155 2.50 17.99 -10.53
N ASN A 156 2.18 17.66 -9.28
CA ASN A 156 1.45 16.45 -8.87
C ASN A 156 2.16 15.11 -9.11
N GLN A 157 3.49 15.09 -9.25
CA GLN A 157 4.22 13.85 -9.56
C GLN A 157 4.76 13.11 -8.34
N TYR A 158 5.11 13.83 -7.27
CA TYR A 158 5.72 13.22 -6.09
C TYR A 158 5.10 13.73 -4.78
N PRO A 159 4.90 12.85 -3.78
CA PRO A 159 4.47 13.27 -2.45
C PRO A 159 5.65 13.93 -1.73
N VAL A 160 5.50 15.18 -1.31
CA VAL A 160 6.57 15.97 -0.68
C VAL A 160 6.37 16.21 0.82
N ALA A 161 5.19 15.90 1.34
CA ALA A 161 4.95 15.90 2.78
C ALA A 161 4.01 14.77 3.19
N ARG A 162 4.33 14.10 4.28
CA ARG A 162 3.46 13.22 5.06
C ARG A 162 3.22 13.87 6.41
N ILE A 163 1.96 14.14 6.73
CA ILE A 163 1.52 14.72 8.00
C ILE A 163 0.74 13.65 8.76
N GLU A 164 1.20 13.26 9.94
CA GLU A 164 0.57 12.26 10.78
C GLU A 164 -0.20 12.95 11.92
N GLY A 165 -1.42 12.50 12.20
CA GLY A 165 -2.28 13.05 13.25
C GLY A 165 -3.43 13.94 12.77
N ALA A 166 -3.57 14.18 11.46
CA ALA A 166 -4.64 15.03 10.91
C ALA A 166 -5.11 14.56 9.53
N ASP A 167 -6.38 14.81 9.21
CA ASP A 167 -6.91 14.59 7.86
C ASP A 167 -6.63 15.76 6.92
N TYR A 168 -6.88 15.52 5.63
CA TYR A 168 -6.57 16.47 4.58
C TYR A 168 -7.35 17.80 4.74
N SER A 169 -8.59 17.76 5.22
CA SER A 169 -9.38 18.98 5.48
C SER A 169 -8.79 19.84 6.58
N ASP A 170 -8.36 19.23 7.69
CA ASP A 170 -7.73 19.94 8.80
C ASP A 170 -6.42 20.60 8.35
N VAL A 171 -5.54 19.83 7.68
CA VAL A 171 -4.25 20.32 7.20
C VAL A 171 -4.43 21.47 6.21
N THR A 172 -5.28 21.30 5.20
CA THR A 172 -5.53 22.36 4.21
C THR A 172 -6.16 23.61 4.83
N GLY A 173 -7.05 23.45 5.81
CA GLY A 173 -7.63 24.54 6.58
C GLY A 173 -6.60 25.32 7.41
N TRP A 174 -5.69 24.64 8.10
CA TRP A 174 -4.61 25.27 8.86
C TRP A 174 -3.61 26.00 7.96
N LEU A 175 -3.21 25.39 6.84
CA LEU A 175 -2.34 26.03 5.86
C LEU A 175 -2.99 27.30 5.27
N SER A 176 -4.27 27.21 4.91
CA SER A 176 -5.03 28.37 4.41
C SER A 176 -5.12 29.49 5.45
N SER A 177 -5.38 29.16 6.72
CA SER A 177 -5.42 30.14 7.81
C SER A 177 -4.06 30.83 8.05
N ALA A 178 -2.96 30.11 7.79
CA ALA A 178 -1.60 30.63 7.84
C ALA A 178 -1.16 31.33 6.53
N SER A 179 -2.04 31.48 5.55
CA SER A 179 -1.72 32.01 4.21
C SER A 179 -0.63 31.22 3.47
N VAL A 180 -0.53 29.92 3.75
CA VAL A 180 0.40 28.99 3.11
C VAL A 180 -0.37 28.21 2.03
N GLY A 181 0.01 28.42 0.77
CA GLY A 181 -0.55 27.68 -0.37
C GLY A 181 -0.07 26.22 -0.42
N LEU A 182 -0.79 25.37 -1.15
CA LEU A 182 -0.37 23.98 -1.37
C LEU A 182 0.83 23.90 -2.34
N PRO A 183 1.69 22.87 -2.23
CA PRO A 183 2.87 22.73 -3.07
C PRO A 183 2.60 22.10 -4.45
N ASN A 184 1.35 21.74 -4.75
CA ASN A 184 0.96 20.84 -5.83
C ASN A 184 1.39 21.30 -7.25
N THR A 185 1.41 22.61 -7.50
CA THR A 185 1.82 23.18 -8.80
C THR A 185 3.30 23.55 -8.89
N LEU A 186 4.04 23.52 -7.77
CA LEU A 186 5.46 23.87 -7.76
C LEU A 186 6.28 22.77 -8.44
N THR A 187 7.30 23.15 -9.19
CA THR A 187 8.19 22.23 -9.91
C THR A 187 9.67 22.49 -9.66
N ARG A 188 10.04 23.71 -9.24
CA ARG A 188 11.42 24.09 -8.95
C ARG A 188 11.80 23.67 -7.52
N PRO A 189 12.88 22.89 -7.32
CA PRO A 189 13.27 22.39 -5.99
C PRO A 189 13.36 23.46 -4.90
N SER A 190 13.95 24.62 -5.20
CA SER A 190 14.09 25.72 -4.23
C SER A 190 12.75 26.28 -3.74
N ASP A 191 11.74 26.32 -4.62
CA ASP A 191 10.40 26.81 -4.27
C ASP A 191 9.66 25.79 -3.42
N ILE A 192 9.86 24.51 -3.74
CA ILE A 192 9.32 23.38 -2.98
C ILE A 192 9.92 23.37 -1.58
N GLU A 193 11.24 23.46 -1.43
CA GLU A 193 11.92 23.53 -0.13
C GLU A 193 11.42 24.72 0.70
N SER A 194 11.33 25.90 0.08
CA SER A 194 10.79 27.10 0.74
C SER A 194 9.33 26.90 1.20
N ARG A 195 8.52 26.22 0.37
CA ARG A 195 7.13 25.90 0.69
C ARG A 195 7.03 24.87 1.81
N LEU A 196 7.87 23.83 1.81
CA LEU A 196 7.91 22.80 2.86
C LEU A 196 8.33 23.40 4.21
N ALA A 197 9.28 24.33 4.22
CA ALA A 197 9.62 25.08 5.43
C ALA A 197 8.42 25.90 5.96
N SER A 198 7.69 26.57 5.06
CA SER A 198 6.47 27.32 5.42
C SER A 198 5.36 26.40 5.97
N ILE A 199 5.18 25.22 5.38
CA ILE A 199 4.22 24.20 5.84
C ILE A 199 4.59 23.73 7.25
N ARG A 200 5.85 23.39 7.50
CA ARG A 200 6.31 22.98 8.84
C ARG A 200 6.05 24.06 9.89
N ASN A 201 6.38 25.31 9.57
CA ASN A 201 6.14 26.43 10.48
C ASN A 201 4.66 26.65 10.77
N ALA A 202 3.79 26.57 9.75
CA ALA A 202 2.34 26.71 9.92
C ALA A 202 1.73 25.58 10.78
N LEU A 203 2.35 24.41 10.78
CA LEU A 203 1.90 23.24 11.53
C LEU A 203 2.60 23.06 12.89
N ALA A 204 3.58 23.90 13.23
CA ALA A 204 4.42 23.74 14.42
C ALA A 204 3.64 23.79 15.76
N SER A 205 2.48 24.46 15.78
CA SER A 205 1.59 24.53 16.96
C SER A 205 0.49 23.46 16.97
N LYS A 206 0.47 22.58 15.97
CA LYS A 206 -0.51 21.50 15.83
C LYS A 206 0.09 20.21 16.37
N ASP A 207 -0.76 19.35 16.92
CA ASP A 207 -0.35 18.03 17.41
C ASP A 207 -0.24 17.06 16.24
N VAL A 208 0.76 17.28 15.38
CA VAL A 208 1.02 16.50 14.17
C VAL A 208 2.51 16.27 13.96
N LEU A 209 2.85 15.15 13.31
CA LEU A 209 4.22 14.86 12.90
C LEU A 209 4.37 15.13 11.41
N VAL A 210 5.29 16.03 11.05
CA VAL A 210 5.51 16.41 9.64
C VAL A 210 6.81 15.81 9.14
N THR A 211 6.72 14.90 8.18
CA THR A 211 7.87 14.39 7.41
C THR A 211 7.82 14.96 6.00
N THR A 212 8.95 15.41 5.46
CA THR A 212 9.00 16.03 4.13
C THR A 212 10.06 15.40 3.27
N TYR A 213 9.83 15.42 1.96
CA TYR A 213 10.68 14.77 0.97
C TYR A 213 11.00 15.73 -0.17
N THR A 214 12.23 15.66 -0.66
CA THR A 214 12.66 16.32 -1.89
C THR A 214 13.13 15.28 -2.90
N TYR A 215 12.97 15.61 -4.17
CA TYR A 215 13.24 14.72 -5.29
C TYR A 215 14.06 15.43 -6.37
N LEU A 216 14.83 14.62 -7.09
CA LEU A 216 15.29 14.92 -8.42
C LEU A 216 14.39 14.12 -9.39
N PRO A 217 13.53 14.79 -10.18
CA PRO A 217 12.62 14.11 -11.10
C PRO A 217 13.37 13.12 -12.01
N GLN A 218 12.74 11.97 -12.26
CA GLN A 218 13.30 10.84 -13.03
C GLN A 218 14.52 10.12 -12.41
N VAL A 219 15.05 10.60 -11.28
CA VAL A 219 16.17 9.95 -10.58
C VAL A 219 15.70 9.32 -9.27
N GLY A 220 15.14 10.12 -8.36
CA GLY A 220 14.71 9.62 -7.06
C GLY A 220 14.62 10.68 -5.98
N MET A 221 14.43 10.20 -4.74
CA MET A 221 14.37 11.04 -3.54
C MET A 221 15.77 11.54 -3.20
N THR A 222 15.98 12.85 -3.11
CA THR A 222 17.27 13.46 -2.77
C THR A 222 17.35 13.89 -1.30
N GLY A 223 16.23 13.98 -0.61
CA GLY A 223 16.20 14.38 0.78
C GLY A 223 14.95 13.93 1.52
N MET A 224 15.12 13.62 2.80
CA MET A 224 14.05 13.34 3.74
C MET A 224 14.32 14.09 5.03
N THR A 225 13.38 14.92 5.48
CA THR A 225 13.42 15.55 6.80
C THR A 225 12.35 14.92 7.67
N ASP A 226 12.72 14.34 8.81
CA ASP A 226 11.78 13.71 9.73
C ASP A 226 10.97 14.72 10.56
N ALA A 227 10.11 14.21 11.45
CA ALA A 227 9.29 15.04 12.34
C ALA A 227 10.12 15.84 13.36
N ASN A 228 11.34 15.38 13.69
CA ASN A 228 12.26 16.05 14.60
C ASN A 228 13.14 17.10 13.88
N GLY A 229 12.96 17.27 12.56
CA GLY A 229 13.74 18.21 11.76
C GLY A 229 15.11 17.68 11.33
N LYS A 230 15.41 16.39 11.54
CA LYS A 230 16.65 15.78 11.05
C LYS A 230 16.53 15.47 9.56
N THR A 231 17.49 15.97 8.78
CA THR A 231 17.53 15.74 7.33
C THR A 231 18.54 14.65 6.96
N THR A 232 18.10 13.70 6.14
CA THR A 232 18.94 12.71 5.45
C THR A 232 18.94 13.05 3.96
N GLY A 233 20.12 13.27 3.38
CA GLY A 233 20.29 13.54 1.95
C GLY A 233 20.78 12.31 1.19
N TYR A 234 20.40 12.23 -0.08
CA TYR A 234 20.82 11.18 -1.02
C TYR A 234 21.37 11.82 -2.29
N VAL A 235 22.52 11.33 -2.73
CA VAL A 235 23.20 11.76 -3.96
C VAL A 235 23.32 10.55 -4.87
N TYR A 236 23.05 10.77 -6.15
CA TYR A 236 23.07 9.75 -7.21
C TYR A 236 24.19 10.09 -8.19
N ASP A 237 24.80 9.06 -8.76
CA ASP A 237 25.85 9.12 -9.78
C ASP A 237 25.32 9.13 -11.22
#